data_AF-A0A662T5G7-F1
#
_entry.id   AF-A0A662T5G7-F1
#
_cell.length_a   1.000
_cell.length_b   1.000
_cell.length_c   1.000
_cell.angle_alpha   90.00
_cell.angle_beta   90.00
_cell.angle_gamma   90.00
#
_symmetry.space_group_name_H-M   'P 1'
#
loop_
_entity.id
_entity.type
_entity.pdbx_description
1 polymer ?
#
loop_
_entity_poly.entity_id
_entity_poly.type
_entity_poly.pdbx_seq_one_letter_code
_entity_poly.pdbx_strand_id
1 'polypeptide(L)'
;PWDIEMSALVDGCSRLGAWWRVIMPNVRNGLMAVLIFGFLSGWSEFIYVLTFIASQDYWTFSMFVYALTTGEYSYINPGITATVAIIYMIPVIIFFLFAQKYLLRIQIAGKSTV
;
A
#
# COMPACT_ATOMS: atom_id res chain seq x y z
N PRO A 1 8.10 18.69 -16.86
CA PRO A 1 9.02 18.91 -15.71
C PRO A 1 10.49 19.21 -16.08
N TRP A 2 10.91 19.09 -17.35
CA TRP A 2 12.27 19.42 -17.75
C TRP A 2 12.61 20.90 -17.52
N ASP A 3 11.71 21.80 -17.93
CA ASP A 3 11.90 23.25 -17.76
C ASP A 3 11.92 23.67 -16.28
N ILE A 4 11.18 22.95 -15.42
CA ILE A 4 11.12 23.21 -13.98
C ILE A 4 12.45 22.82 -13.30
N GLU A 5 13.06 21.70 -13.70
CA GLU A 5 14.37 21.29 -13.20
C GLU A 5 15.47 22.23 -13.70
N MET A 6 15.43 22.63 -14.98
CA MET A 6 16.40 23.56 -15.55
C MET A 6 16.34 24.94 -14.91
N SER A 7 15.14 25.46 -14.62
CA SER A 7 15.01 26.72 -13.87
C SER A 7 15.62 26.62 -12.47
N ALA A 8 15.42 25.51 -11.76
CA ALA A 8 16.04 25.31 -10.44
C ALA A 8 17.58 25.23 -10.52
N LEU A 9 18.13 24.64 -11.59
CA LEU A 9 19.58 24.62 -11.82
C LEU A 9 20.13 26.01 -12.15
N VAL A 10 19.39 26.81 -12.91
CA VAL A 10 19.74 28.21 -13.22
C VAL A 10 19.70 29.10 -11.97
N ASP A 11 18.79 28.82 -11.02
CA ASP A 11 18.71 29.47 -9.70
C ASP A 11 19.84 29.06 -8.74
N GLY A 12 20.84 28.29 -9.20
CA GLY A 12 22.01 27.89 -8.42
C GLY A 12 21.78 26.71 -7.47
N CYS A 13 20.65 25.99 -7.60
CA CYS A 13 20.47 24.75 -6.85
C CYS A 13 21.36 23.64 -7.42
N SER A 14 21.98 22.84 -6.53
CA SER A 14 22.70 21.64 -6.96
C SER A 14 21.72 20.63 -7.56
N ARG A 15 22.18 19.78 -8.48
CA ARG A 15 21.35 18.80 -9.19
C ARG A 15 20.60 17.83 -8.26
N LEU A 16 21.25 17.42 -7.16
CA LEU A 16 20.63 16.65 -6.08
C LEU A 16 19.60 17.47 -5.27
N GLY A 17 19.88 18.76 -5.04
CA GLY A 17 18.96 19.67 -4.38
C GLY A 17 17.69 19.93 -5.19
N ALA A 18 17.83 20.14 -6.50
CA ALA A 18 16.71 20.28 -7.44
C ALA A 18 15.84 19.01 -7.45
N TRP A 19 16.46 17.82 -7.49
CA TRP A 19 15.74 16.56 -7.43
C TRP A 19 14.90 16.39 -6.16
N TRP A 20 15.50 16.62 -4.98
CA TRP A 20 14.82 16.42 -3.71
C TRP A 20 13.77 17.49 -3.38
N ARG A 21 14.00 18.75 -3.75
CA ARG A 21 13.11 19.87 -3.39
C ARG A 21 12.04 20.18 -4.43
N VAL A 22 12.31 19.91 -5.70
CA VAL A 22 11.44 20.35 -6.80
C VAL A 22 10.73 19.16 -7.44
N ILE A 23 11.47 18.09 -7.76
CA ILE A 23 10.92 16.91 -8.45
C ILE A 23 10.14 16.01 -7.49
N MET A 24 10.74 15.62 -6.36
CA MET A 24 10.12 14.72 -5.36
C MET A 24 8.71 15.15 -4.89
N PRO A 25 8.46 16.41 -4.47
CA PRO A 25 7.12 16.81 -4.04
C PRO A 25 6.10 16.86 -5.19
N ASN A 26 6.54 17.06 -6.42
CA ASN A 26 5.67 17.07 -7.61
C ASN A 26 5.21 15.65 -7.97
N VAL A 27 6.11 14.67 -7.84
CA VAL A 27 5.80 13.25 -8.09
C VAL A 27 5.14 12.57 -6.89
N ARG A 28 5.14 13.19 -5.70
CA ARG A 28 4.54 12.65 -4.46
C ARG A 28 3.14 12.09 -4.64
N ASN A 29 2.28 12.76 -5.40
CA ASN A 29 0.92 12.28 -5.64
C ASN A 29 0.90 10.96 -6.43
N GLY A 30 1.77 10.81 -7.43
CA GLY A 30 1.96 9.56 -8.16
C GLY A 30 2.61 8.47 -7.32
N LEU A 31 3.60 8.82 -6.49
CA LEU A 31 4.25 7.90 -5.57
C LEU A 31 3.24 7.27 -4.60
N MET A 32 2.29 8.07 -4.10
CA MET A 32 1.23 7.58 -3.23
C MET A 32 0.33 6.54 -3.92
N ALA A 33 0.02 6.71 -5.21
CA ALA A 33 -0.72 5.69 -5.95
C ALA A 33 0.04 4.36 -6.03
N VAL A 34 1.34 4.41 -6.35
CA VAL A 34 2.20 3.22 -6.40
C VAL A 34 2.28 2.54 -5.03
N LEU A 35 2.43 3.31 -3.95
CA LEU A 35 2.45 2.78 -2.58
C LEU A 35 1.13 2.08 -2.22
N ILE A 36 -0.01 2.61 -2.65
CA ILE A 36 -1.32 2.01 -2.36
C ILE A 36 -1.46 0.65 -3.06
N PHE A 37 -1.18 0.60 -4.36
CA PHE A 37 -1.24 -0.67 -5.10
C PHE A 37 -0.20 -1.67 -4.61
N GLY A 38 1.01 -1.21 -4.26
CA GLY A 38 2.06 -2.04 -3.69
C GLY A 38 1.66 -2.63 -2.34
N PHE A 39 1.08 -1.83 -1.44
CA PHE A 39 0.57 -2.31 -0.16
C PHE A 39 -0.56 -3.31 -0.34
N LEU A 40 -1.54 -3.02 -1.21
CA LEU A 40 -2.66 -3.92 -1.45
C LEU A 40 -2.20 -5.27 -2.01
N SER A 41 -1.28 -5.25 -2.98
CA SER A 41 -0.70 -6.46 -3.56
C SER A 41 0.07 -7.27 -2.52
N GLY A 42 0.96 -6.63 -1.75
CA GLY A 42 1.77 -7.32 -0.74
C GLY A 42 0.95 -7.86 0.43
N TRP A 43 -0.06 -7.10 0.88
CA TRP A 43 -0.95 -7.53 1.96
C TRP A 43 -1.87 -8.68 1.55
N SER A 44 -2.33 -8.69 0.30
CA SER A 44 -3.22 -9.75 -0.22
C SER A 44 -2.47 -11.01 -0.64
N GLU A 45 -1.14 -11.01 -0.51
CA GLU A 45 -0.32 -12.10 -1.01
C GLU A 45 -0.40 -13.32 -0.09
N PHE A 46 -1.21 -14.30 -0.52
CA PHE A 46 -1.46 -15.52 0.22
C PHE A 46 -0.70 -16.71 -0.35
N ILE A 47 -0.51 -16.77 -1.68
CA ILE A 47 0.05 -17.96 -2.34
C ILE A 47 1.52 -18.14 -2.00
N TYR A 48 2.31 -17.06 -1.99
CA TYR A 48 3.72 -17.14 -1.59
C TYR A 48 3.87 -17.57 -0.14
N VAL A 49 3.06 -17.01 0.76
CA VAL A 49 3.07 -17.39 2.19
C VAL A 49 2.76 -18.88 2.33
N LEU A 50 1.67 -19.34 1.72
CA LEU A 50 1.24 -20.73 1.78
C LEU A 50 2.32 -21.70 1.25
N THR A 51 3.05 -21.28 0.22
CA THR A 51 4.04 -22.13 -0.46
C THR A 51 5.39 -22.17 0.28
N PHE A 52 5.86 -21.03 0.80
CA PHE A 52 7.21 -20.92 1.36
C PHE A 52 7.28 -21.04 2.88
N ILE A 53 6.19 -20.77 3.60
CA ILE A 53 6.16 -20.80 5.06
C ILE A 53 5.52 -22.12 5.51
N ALA A 54 6.35 -23.12 5.80
CA ALA A 54 5.87 -24.43 6.24
C ALA A 54 5.77 -24.57 7.78
N SER A 55 6.59 -23.84 8.55
CA SER A 55 6.61 -23.93 10.01
C SER A 55 5.58 -22.99 10.65
N GLN A 56 4.90 -23.51 11.67
CA GLN A 56 3.88 -22.80 12.45
C GLN A 56 4.43 -21.57 13.19
N ASP A 57 5.72 -21.58 13.54
CA ASP A 57 6.37 -20.46 14.24
C ASP A 57 6.45 -19.18 13.39
N TYR A 58 6.37 -19.31 12.06
CA TYR A 58 6.46 -18.20 11.11
C TYR A 58 5.13 -17.91 10.41
N TRP A 59 4.03 -18.48 10.90
CA TRP A 59 2.72 -18.26 10.30
C TRP A 59 2.36 -16.78 10.30
N THR A 60 2.04 -16.30 9.10
CA THR A 60 1.45 -14.98 8.94
C THR A 60 -0.02 -15.03 9.31
N PHE A 61 -0.61 -13.85 9.54
CA PHE A 61 -2.02 -13.74 9.89
C PHE A 61 -2.96 -14.32 8.81
N SER A 62 -2.56 -14.26 7.53
CA SER A 62 -3.33 -14.85 6.43
C SER A 62 -3.36 -16.38 6.49
N MET A 63 -2.27 -17.01 6.93
CA MET A 63 -2.20 -18.45 7.19
C MET A 63 -3.05 -18.87 8.39
N PHE A 64 -3.05 -18.06 9.45
CA PHE A 64 -3.89 -18.29 10.62
C PHE A 64 -5.38 -18.26 10.28
N VAL A 65 -5.84 -17.27 9.49
CA VAL A 65 -7.21 -17.21 8.99
C VAL A 65 -7.54 -18.47 8.16
N TYR A 66 -6.61 -18.91 7.30
CA TYR A 66 -6.78 -20.11 6.49
C TYR A 66 -6.92 -21.39 7.34
N ALA A 67 -6.06 -21.58 8.34
CA ALA A 67 -6.11 -22.75 9.24
C ALA A 67 -7.43 -22.86 10.02
N LEU A 68 -8.05 -21.72 10.35
CA LEU A 68 -9.39 -21.67 10.96
C LEU A 68 -10.52 -22.08 10.01
N THR A 69 -10.30 -22.03 8.69
CA THR A 69 -11.28 -22.43 7.67
C THR A 69 -11.17 -23.90 7.27
N THR A 70 -9.97 -24.47 7.32
CA THR A 70 -9.69 -25.86 6.91
C THR A 70 -10.00 -26.90 7.99
N GLY A 71 -10.34 -26.47 9.21
CA GLY A 71 -10.83 -27.34 10.27
C GLY A 71 -9.74 -28.05 11.08
N GLU A 72 -8.46 -27.66 10.95
CA GLU A 72 -7.36 -28.22 11.75
C GLU A 72 -7.55 -28.03 13.27
N TYR A 73 -8.36 -27.04 13.69
CA TYR A 73 -8.58 -26.68 15.08
C TYR A 73 -9.85 -27.24 15.74
N SER A 74 -10.49 -28.26 15.15
CA SER A 74 -11.77 -28.86 15.62
C SER A 74 -12.95 -27.89 15.59
N TYR A 75 -13.94 -28.24 14.75
CA TYR A 75 -15.20 -27.52 14.51
C TYR A 75 -15.01 -26.12 13.92
N ILE A 76 -15.35 -25.97 12.64
CA ILE A 76 -15.43 -24.66 11.97
C ILE A 76 -16.52 -23.87 12.68
N ASN A 77 -16.11 -22.98 13.59
CA ASN A 77 -17.02 -22.04 14.23
C ASN A 77 -17.08 -20.79 13.35
N PRO A 78 -18.16 -20.59 12.57
CA PRO A 78 -18.25 -19.47 11.63
C PRO A 78 -18.15 -18.11 12.35
N GLY A 79 -18.53 -18.02 13.63
CA GLY A 79 -18.42 -16.79 14.41
C GLY A 79 -16.95 -16.41 14.70
N ILE A 80 -16.12 -17.40 15.04
CA ILE A 80 -14.68 -17.17 15.29
C ILE A 80 -13.99 -16.81 13.97
N THR A 81 -14.23 -17.58 12.91
CA THR A 81 -13.64 -17.31 11.58
C THR A 81 -14.01 -15.93 11.06
N ALA A 82 -15.28 -15.52 11.17
CA ALA A 82 -15.71 -14.18 10.77
C ALA A 82 -15.05 -13.07 11.60
N THR A 83 -14.91 -13.26 12.91
CA THR A 83 -14.25 -12.29 13.79
C THR A 83 -12.79 -12.09 13.40
N VAL A 84 -12.05 -13.17 13.19
CA VAL A 84 -10.63 -13.10 12.80
C VAL A 84 -10.47 -12.50 11.40
N ALA A 85 -11.36 -12.82 10.45
CA ALA A 85 -11.38 -12.20 9.13
C ALA A 85 -11.64 -10.68 9.20
N ILE A 86 -12.52 -10.22 10.09
CA ILE A 86 -12.75 -8.79 10.33
C ILE A 86 -11.46 -8.14 10.87
N ILE A 87 -10.81 -8.76 11.86
CA ILE A 87 -9.55 -8.27 12.42
C ILE A 87 -8.47 -8.16 11.33
N TYR A 88 -8.38 -9.15 10.43
CA TYR A 88 -7.47 -9.12 9.29
C TYR A 88 -7.71 -7.92 8.35
N MET A 89 -8.97 -7.52 8.18
CA MET A 89 -9.34 -6.38 7.32
C MET A 89 -9.06 -5.02 7.94
N ILE A 90 -9.03 -4.89 9.27
CA ILE A 90 -8.79 -3.62 9.99
C ILE A 90 -7.59 -2.82 9.46
N PRO A 91 -6.37 -3.37 9.35
CA PRO A 91 -5.20 -2.62 8.88
C PRO A 91 -5.37 -2.12 7.44
N VAL A 92 -6.02 -2.91 6.58
CA VAL A 92 -6.32 -2.50 5.19
C VAL A 92 -7.30 -1.33 5.16
N ILE A 93 -8.34 -1.39 5.99
CA ILE A 93 -9.33 -0.31 6.11
C ILE A 93 -8.65 0.97 6.63
N ILE A 94 -7.83 0.88 7.67
CA ILE A 94 -7.08 2.02 8.22
C ILE A 94 -6.20 2.63 7.12
N PHE A 95 -5.42 1.81 6.42
CA PHE A 95 -4.56 2.26 5.34
C PHE A 95 -5.38 2.93 4.21
N PHE A 96 -6.50 2.32 3.81
CA PHE A 96 -7.40 2.85 2.80
C PHE A 96 -7.97 4.22 3.20
N LEU A 97 -8.36 4.40 4.46
CA LEU A 97 -8.89 5.68 4.97
C LEU A 97 -7.85 6.81 4.89
N PHE A 98 -6.56 6.51 5.02
CA PHE A 98 -5.49 7.48 4.77
C PHE A 98 -5.25 7.68 3.27
N ALA A 99 -5.20 6.59 2.51
CA ALA A 99 -4.92 6.57 1.08
C ALA A 99 -5.95 7.34 0.24
N GLN A 100 -7.25 7.21 0.54
CA GLN A 100 -8.33 7.88 -0.21
C GLN A 100 -8.16 9.40 -0.29
N LYS A 101 -7.60 10.04 0.74
CA LYS A 101 -7.36 11.49 0.76
C LYS A 101 -6.34 11.92 -0.29
N TYR A 102 -5.40 11.04 -0.64
CA TYR A 102 -4.39 11.28 -1.66
C TYR A 102 -4.90 10.93 -3.05
N LEU A 103 -5.64 9.82 -3.20
CA LEU A 103 -6.24 9.43 -4.48
C LEU A 103 -7.22 10.48 -5.02
N LEU A 104 -8.06 11.06 -4.15
CA LEU A 104 -8.99 12.13 -4.54
C LEU A 104 -8.28 13.41 -5.01
N ARG A 105 -7.05 13.68 -4.54
CA ARG A 105 -6.26 14.84 -5.00
C ARG A 105 -5.63 14.63 -6.37
N ILE A 106 -5.42 13.39 -6.79
CA ILE A 106 -4.81 13.06 -8.10
C ILE A 106 -5.73 13.46 -9.26
N GLN A 107 -7.05 13.33 -9.11
CA GLN A 107 -8.01 13.63 -10.18
C GLN A 107 -8.17 15.13 -10.48
N ILE A 108 -7.77 16.02 -9.57
CA ILE A 108 -7.93 17.49 -9.73
C ILE A 108 -6.70 18.11 -10.40
N ALA A 109 -5.53 17.47 -10.34
CA ALA A 109 -4.31 17.95 -10.99
C ALA A 109 -4.30 17.72 -12.51
N GLY A 110 -5.18 16.88 -13.06
CA GLY A 110 -5.26 16.59 -14.50
C GLY A 110 -6.17 17.51 -15.31
N LYS A 111 -6.90 18.45 -14.67
CA LYS A 111 -7.96 19.22 -15.33
C LYS A 111 -7.90 20.74 -15.12
N SER A 112 -6.73 21.30 -14.87
CA SER A 112 -6.53 22.75 -14.86
C SER A 112 -5.28 23.10 -15.67
N THR A 113 -5.48 23.21 -16.98
CA THR A 113 -4.86 24.18 -17.90
C THR A 113 -5.14 23.72 -19.33
N VAL A 114 -6.34 24.05 -19.82
CA VAL A 114 -6.55 24.53 -21.19
C VAL A 114 -7.26 25.86 -21.06
#